data_AF-A0A0P1BJU1-F1
#
_entry.id   AF-A0A0P1BJU1-F1
#
_cell.length_a   1.000
_cell.length_b   1.000
_cell.length_c   1.000
_cell.angle_alpha   90.00
_cell.angle_beta   90.00
_cell.angle_gamma   90.00
#
_symmetry.space_group_name_H-M   'P 1'
#
loop_
_entity.id
_entity.type
_entity.pdbx_description
1 polymer ?
#
loop_
_entity_poly.entity_id
_entity_poly.type
_entity_poly.pdbx_seq_one_letter_code
_entity_poly.pdbx_strand_id
1 'polypeptide(L)'
;MEAERDRAMERATLKHKNTGRWAKNLVGKHATMENVEARNAIEEQLLRGERLRRRIQGVETDDEAEESDSDDADQPDEDPFDELRRLQGQEEEVAPSSSSGKKAAVWDMKFMSDARKRDAQQRRDEVDDFEREMAALDKQGVGEHEENRTATMDGRNASRGGEIRIPGALQQRDLVAEAFAGDDVAAEFEADKKAIMERDAPKEVDETLPGWGSWGGKGVKKARGRGQQQQRKYTRTIAGLEASQRKDANMKGVIINEKRDKKADKFKAKDLPFPYTSAAQYQLAMQNPIGPEWNTRTTHQRLTLPRVVTKPGKAILPIQRKF
;
A
#
# COMPACT_ATOMS: atom_id res chain seq x y z
N MET A 1 -31.99 -6.98 9.16
CA MET A 1 -31.44 -8.15 9.87
C MET A 1 -29.91 -8.17 9.88
N GLU A 2 -29.22 -7.71 8.83
CA GLU A 2 -27.74 -7.61 8.80
C GLU A 2 -27.15 -6.68 9.87
N ALA A 3 -27.69 -5.47 10.03
CA ALA A 3 -27.19 -4.53 11.05
C ALA A 3 -27.31 -5.04 12.50
N GLU A 4 -28.23 -5.98 12.77
CA GLU A 4 -28.34 -6.63 14.08
C GLU A 4 -27.37 -7.82 14.21
N ARG A 5 -27.09 -8.52 13.11
CA ARG A 5 -26.08 -9.56 13.03
C ARG A 5 -24.68 -8.99 13.20
N ASP A 6 -24.36 -7.88 12.54
CA ASP A 6 -23.05 -7.20 12.67
C ASP A 6 -22.85 -6.66 14.08
N ARG A 7 -23.90 -6.04 14.65
CA ARG A 7 -23.86 -5.57 16.03
C ARG A 7 -23.73 -6.72 17.03
N ALA A 8 -24.31 -7.89 16.74
CA ALA A 8 -24.15 -9.09 17.55
C ALA A 8 -22.74 -9.70 17.41
N MET A 9 -22.16 -9.71 16.20
CA MET A 9 -20.79 -10.16 15.93
C MET A 9 -19.73 -9.24 16.53
N GLU A 10 -19.88 -7.92 16.40
CA GLU A 10 -19.03 -6.93 17.07
C GLU A 10 -19.10 -7.09 18.58
N ARG A 11 -20.30 -7.30 19.13
CA ARG A 11 -20.48 -7.52 20.58
C ARG A 11 -19.95 -8.88 21.02
N ALA A 12 -19.97 -9.91 20.19
CA ALA A 12 -19.38 -11.22 20.48
C ALA A 12 -17.84 -11.14 20.49
N THR A 13 -17.25 -10.44 19.52
CA THR A 13 -15.78 -10.31 19.38
C THR A 13 -15.17 -9.29 20.35
N LEU A 14 -15.95 -8.33 20.86
CA LEU A 14 -15.49 -7.38 21.89
C LEU A 14 -15.56 -7.92 23.33
N LYS A 15 -16.33 -8.99 23.60
CA LYS A 15 -16.55 -9.49 24.98
C LYS A 15 -15.28 -9.98 25.69
N HIS A 16 -14.21 -10.25 24.94
CA HIS A 16 -12.95 -10.79 25.47
C HIS A 16 -11.74 -9.87 25.26
N LYS A 17 -11.96 -8.59 24.94
CA LYS A 17 -10.90 -7.59 24.80
C LYS A 17 -11.06 -6.55 25.92
N ASN A 18 -9.95 -6.12 26.53
CA ASN A 18 -9.90 -5.10 27.62
C ASN A 18 -10.31 -3.68 27.14
N THR A 19 -10.93 -3.55 25.97
CA THR A 19 -11.29 -2.26 25.37
C THR A 19 -12.73 -1.82 25.69
N GLY A 20 -13.51 -2.67 26.35
CA GLY A 20 -14.90 -2.41 26.74
C GLY A 20 -15.04 -1.41 27.90
N ARG A 21 -16.24 -0.81 28.05
CA ARG A 21 -16.52 0.19 29.10
C ARG A 21 -16.40 -0.36 30.52
N TRP A 22 -16.65 -1.66 30.72
CA TRP A 22 -16.48 -2.32 32.02
C TRP A 22 -14.99 -2.40 32.40
N ALA A 23 -14.14 -2.90 31.51
CA ALA A 23 -12.73 -3.08 31.75
C ALA A 23 -11.99 -1.72 31.86
N LYS A 24 -12.36 -0.72 31.03
CA LYS A 24 -11.88 0.66 31.15
C LYS A 24 -12.29 1.33 32.47
N ASN A 25 -13.50 1.09 32.96
CA ASN A 25 -13.95 1.63 34.26
C ASN A 25 -13.28 0.91 35.44
N LEU A 26 -12.99 -0.39 35.31
CA LEU A 26 -12.31 -1.17 36.34
C LEU A 26 -10.83 -0.75 36.47
N VAL A 27 -10.13 -0.61 35.33
CA VAL A 27 -8.75 -0.11 35.25
C VAL A 27 -8.65 1.36 35.68
N GLY A 28 -9.63 2.19 35.31
CA GLY A 28 -9.62 3.63 35.62
C GLY A 28 -10.02 3.99 37.06
N LYS A 29 -10.88 3.20 37.72
CA LYS A 29 -11.31 3.45 39.12
C LYS A 29 -10.46 2.71 40.16
N HIS A 30 -9.87 1.56 39.81
CA HIS A 30 -9.00 0.77 40.68
C HIS A 30 -7.57 0.74 40.15
N ALA A 31 -7.06 1.90 39.73
CA ALA A 31 -5.69 2.08 39.31
C ALA A 31 -4.74 1.89 40.50
N THR A 32 -4.40 0.62 40.73
CA THR A 32 -3.05 0.06 40.63
C THR A 32 -2.48 -0.70 41.83
N MET A 33 -3.06 -0.73 43.04
CA MET A 33 -2.50 -1.60 44.11
C MET A 33 -3.48 -2.32 45.07
N GLU A 34 -4.68 -1.82 45.33
CA GLU A 34 -5.44 -2.30 46.51
C GLU A 34 -6.48 -3.41 46.28
N ASN A 35 -6.86 -3.75 45.04
CA ASN A 35 -7.95 -4.72 44.80
C ASN A 35 -7.45 -5.96 44.03
N VAL A 36 -7.07 -7.00 44.78
CA VAL A 36 -6.61 -8.30 44.27
C VAL A 36 -7.69 -8.95 43.38
N GLU A 37 -8.96 -8.80 43.76
CA GLU A 37 -10.10 -9.35 43.00
C GLU A 37 -10.23 -8.73 41.61
N ALA A 38 -9.96 -7.42 41.47
CA ALA A 38 -10.02 -6.73 40.18
C ALA A 38 -8.87 -7.17 39.25
N ARG A 39 -7.69 -7.47 39.81
CA ARG A 39 -6.55 -8.02 39.06
C ARG A 39 -6.87 -9.43 38.55
N ASN A 40 -7.33 -10.30 39.45
CA ASN A 40 -7.70 -11.68 39.11
C ASN A 40 -8.81 -11.71 38.05
N ALA A 41 -9.80 -10.82 38.12
CA ALA A 41 -10.87 -10.74 37.12
C ALA A 41 -10.37 -10.28 35.73
N ILE A 42 -9.38 -9.38 35.68
CA ILE A 42 -8.76 -8.93 34.42
C ILE A 42 -7.89 -10.05 33.82
N GLU A 43 -7.11 -10.72 34.65
CA GLU A 43 -6.26 -11.84 34.25
C GLU A 43 -7.09 -13.02 33.75
N GLU A 44 -8.17 -13.37 34.44
CA GLU A 44 -9.09 -14.42 34.01
C GLU A 44 -9.72 -14.08 32.64
N GLN A 45 -10.04 -12.81 32.40
CA GLN A 45 -10.54 -12.34 31.11
C GLN A 45 -9.47 -12.46 30.00
N LEU A 46 -8.19 -12.18 30.30
CA LEU A 46 -7.07 -12.34 29.36
C LEU A 46 -6.85 -13.81 29.02
N LEU A 47 -6.79 -14.69 30.03
CA LEU A 47 -6.63 -16.13 29.87
C LEU A 47 -7.78 -16.76 29.07
N ARG A 48 -9.03 -16.36 29.31
CA ARG A 48 -10.17 -16.82 28.48
C ARG A 48 -10.04 -16.33 27.04
N GLY A 49 -9.54 -15.12 26.81
CA GLY A 49 -9.28 -14.58 25.48
C GLY A 49 -8.18 -15.34 24.73
N GLU A 50 -7.10 -15.74 25.42
CA GLU A 50 -6.01 -16.55 24.86
C GLU A 50 -6.43 -17.97 24.55
N ARG A 51 -7.16 -18.63 25.46
CA ARG A 51 -7.73 -19.96 25.21
C ARG A 51 -8.62 -19.98 23.98
N LEU A 52 -9.44 -18.95 23.78
CA LEU A 52 -10.28 -18.83 22.60
C LEU A 52 -9.46 -18.57 21.33
N ARG A 53 -8.44 -17.71 21.37
CA ARG A 53 -7.53 -17.48 20.24
C ARG A 53 -6.77 -18.74 19.85
N ARG A 54 -6.27 -19.50 20.81
CA ARG A 54 -5.58 -20.78 20.61
C ARG A 54 -6.51 -21.83 19.99
N ARG A 55 -7.75 -21.93 20.47
CA ARG A 55 -8.78 -22.79 19.88
C ARG A 55 -9.17 -22.38 18.45
N ILE A 56 -9.25 -21.07 18.15
CA ILE A 56 -9.53 -20.56 16.79
C ILE A 56 -8.35 -20.81 15.84
N GLN A 57 -7.11 -20.75 16.34
CA GLN A 57 -5.90 -21.05 15.58
C GLN A 57 -5.70 -22.56 15.34
N GLY A 58 -6.60 -23.42 15.84
CA GLY A 58 -6.55 -24.86 15.60
C GLY A 58 -5.44 -25.59 16.35
N VAL A 59 -4.84 -24.97 17.36
CA VAL A 59 -3.82 -25.60 18.20
C VAL A 59 -4.53 -26.42 19.29
N GLU A 60 -5.00 -27.61 18.94
CA GLU A 60 -5.35 -28.66 19.89
C GLU A 60 -4.12 -29.55 20.11
N THR A 61 -3.30 -29.18 21.10
CA THR A 61 -2.41 -30.12 21.78
C THR A 61 -3.03 -30.40 23.13
N ASP A 62 -3.54 -31.62 23.26
CA ASP A 62 -3.87 -32.27 24.53
C ASP A 62 -2.56 -32.45 25.28
N ASP A 63 -2.32 -31.67 26.34
CA ASP A 63 -1.35 -32.03 27.36
C ASP A 63 -1.60 -31.26 28.65
N GLU A 64 -1.61 -32.05 29.72
CA GLU A 64 -1.82 -31.68 31.10
C GLU A 64 -0.68 -30.80 31.66
N ALA A 65 -0.98 -30.21 32.81
CA ALA A 65 -0.13 -29.31 33.58
C ALA A 65 1.33 -29.74 33.70
N GLU A 66 2.24 -28.78 33.49
CA GLU A 66 3.36 -28.55 34.40
C GLU A 66 3.54 -27.04 34.61
N GLU A 67 3.26 -26.57 35.83
CA GLU A 67 3.75 -25.30 36.35
C GLU A 67 5.27 -25.45 36.55
N SER A 68 6.05 -24.81 35.68
CA SER A 68 7.47 -24.59 35.94
C SER A 68 7.64 -23.16 36.45
N ASP A 69 7.67 -23.05 37.78
CA ASP A 69 8.08 -21.85 38.49
C ASP A 69 9.59 -21.66 38.29
N SER A 70 9.95 -20.59 37.61
CA SER A 70 11.33 -20.18 37.34
C SER A 70 11.43 -18.68 37.59
N ASP A 71 11.58 -18.35 38.86
CA ASP A 71 12.10 -17.05 39.32
C ASP A 71 13.53 -16.88 38.79
N ASP A 72 13.70 -16.08 37.73
CA ASP A 72 14.96 -15.38 37.47
C ASP A 72 14.64 -13.94 37.06
N ALA A 73 15.01 -13.04 37.98
CA ALA A 73 14.75 -11.61 37.89
C ALA A 73 15.76 -10.93 36.94
N ASP A 74 15.29 -9.82 36.34
CA ASP A 74 16.00 -8.83 35.54
C ASP A 74 16.39 -9.24 34.10
N GLN A 75 15.41 -9.16 33.19
CA GLN A 75 15.69 -8.79 31.80
C GLN A 75 15.16 -7.37 31.55
N PRO A 76 16.01 -6.41 31.14
CA PRO A 76 15.53 -5.11 30.69
C PRO A 76 14.76 -5.30 29.39
N ASP A 77 13.68 -4.53 29.20
CA ASP A 77 12.93 -4.44 27.97
C ASP A 77 13.89 -4.17 26.79
N GLU A 78 14.25 -5.20 26.02
CA GLU A 78 15.07 -5.02 24.82
C GLU A 78 14.15 -4.46 23.71
N ASP A 79 14.46 -3.23 23.29
CA ASP A 79 13.83 -2.60 22.14
C ASP A 79 13.93 -3.56 20.93
N PRO A 80 12.85 -3.76 20.14
CA PRO A 80 12.88 -4.58 18.91
C PRO A 80 13.97 -4.15 17.90
N PHE A 81 14.51 -2.94 18.07
CA PHE A 81 15.62 -2.41 17.29
C PHE A 81 17.00 -2.94 17.72
N ASP A 82 17.18 -3.39 18.96
CA ASP A 82 18.43 -3.98 19.43
C ASP A 82 18.58 -5.45 19.00
N GLU A 83 17.46 -6.17 18.89
CA GLU A 83 17.41 -7.48 18.24
C GLU A 83 17.74 -7.36 16.74
N LEU A 84 17.21 -6.32 16.08
CA LEU A 84 17.55 -5.98 14.69
C LEU A 84 19.02 -5.59 14.55
N ARG A 85 19.61 -4.91 15.55
CA ARG A 85 21.02 -4.54 15.57
C ARG A 85 21.94 -5.75 15.75
N ARG A 86 21.50 -6.77 16.50
CA ARG A 86 22.20 -8.05 16.66
C ARG A 86 22.15 -8.90 15.39
N LEU A 87 21.01 -8.92 14.69
CA LEU A 87 20.87 -9.59 13.39
C LEU A 87 21.64 -8.88 12.27
N GLN A 88 21.59 -7.54 12.26
CA GLN A 88 22.38 -6.74 11.32
C GLN A 88 23.88 -6.88 11.60
N GLY A 89 24.29 -7.03 12.86
CA GLY A 89 25.67 -7.37 13.25
C GLY A 89 26.09 -8.81 12.90
N GLN A 90 25.16 -9.74 12.70
CA GLN A 90 25.43 -11.09 12.20
C GLN A 90 25.49 -11.15 10.66
N GLU A 91 24.81 -10.23 9.95
CA GLU A 91 24.90 -10.08 8.49
C GLU A 91 26.09 -9.21 8.02
N GLU A 92 26.67 -8.38 8.91
CA GLU A 92 27.79 -7.47 8.60
C GLU A 92 29.20 -8.09 8.84
N GLU A 93 29.32 -9.42 8.96
CA GLU A 93 30.62 -10.14 9.06
C GLU A 93 31.17 -10.58 7.68
N VAL A 94 30.70 -9.99 6.58
CA VAL A 94 31.16 -10.29 5.20
C VAL A 94 31.42 -9.05 4.32
N ALA A 95 32.12 -8.03 4.83
CA ALA A 95 32.99 -7.16 4.02
C ALA A 95 33.92 -6.30 4.90
N PRO A 96 35.21 -6.16 4.58
CA PRO A 96 36.19 -5.59 5.50
C PRO A 96 36.13 -4.06 5.52
N SER A 97 35.57 -3.49 6.59
CA SER A 97 35.94 -2.15 7.02
C SER A 97 37.11 -2.25 8.02
N SER A 98 38.06 -1.33 7.87
CA SER A 98 39.38 -1.34 8.50
C SER A 98 39.35 -1.41 10.03
N SER A 99 39.55 -2.61 10.59
CA SER A 99 39.86 -2.78 12.01
C SER A 99 41.36 -3.11 12.18
N SER A 100 42.10 -2.11 12.63
CA SER A 100 43.51 -2.23 13.01
C SER A 100 43.65 -3.10 14.26
N GLY A 101 43.88 -4.40 14.09
CA GLY A 101 44.11 -5.31 15.20
C GLY A 101 44.52 -6.71 14.74
N LYS A 102 45.29 -7.40 15.58
CA LYS A 102 45.93 -8.71 15.35
C LYS A 102 45.00 -9.85 14.89
N LYS A 103 43.67 -9.64 14.83
CA LYS A 103 42.67 -10.61 14.35
C LYS A 103 42.41 -10.54 12.82
N ALA A 104 42.78 -9.45 12.14
CA ALA A 104 42.73 -9.37 10.68
C ALA A 104 43.71 -10.34 9.99
N ALA A 105 44.76 -10.76 10.69
CA ALA A 105 45.80 -11.64 10.15
C ALA A 105 45.34 -13.09 9.91
N VAL A 106 44.28 -13.58 10.58
CA VAL A 106 43.80 -14.96 10.42
C VAL A 106 42.97 -15.09 9.14
N TRP A 107 42.17 -14.08 8.81
CA TRP A 107 41.31 -14.05 7.62
C TRP A 107 42.09 -13.83 6.31
N ASP A 108 43.30 -13.28 6.38
CA ASP A 108 44.21 -13.06 5.25
C ASP A 108 45.18 -14.24 5.01
N MET A 109 45.05 -15.31 5.80
CA MET A 109 45.86 -16.51 5.59
C MET A 109 45.42 -17.22 4.31
N LYS A 110 46.41 -17.72 3.57
CA LYS A 110 46.25 -18.35 2.25
C LYS A 110 45.22 -19.49 2.24
N PHE A 111 45.05 -20.20 3.35
CA PHE A 111 44.06 -21.28 3.47
C PHE A 111 42.60 -20.78 3.49
N MET A 112 42.30 -19.64 4.12
CA MET A 112 40.95 -19.07 4.16
C MET A 112 40.60 -18.34 2.86
N SER A 113 41.60 -17.69 2.24
CA SER A 113 41.45 -17.09 0.91
C SER A 113 41.17 -18.16 -0.16
N ASP A 114 41.91 -19.27 -0.13
CA ASP A 114 41.67 -20.40 -1.03
C ASP A 114 40.34 -21.12 -0.74
N ALA A 115 39.91 -21.20 0.53
CA ALA A 115 38.59 -21.73 0.88
C ALA A 115 37.46 -20.86 0.30
N ARG A 116 37.50 -19.54 0.50
CA ARG A 116 36.50 -18.60 -0.08
C ARG A 116 36.47 -18.63 -1.60
N LYS A 117 37.61 -18.83 -2.24
CA LYS A 117 37.69 -18.96 -3.69
C LYS A 117 37.03 -20.25 -4.19
N ARG A 118 37.17 -21.36 -3.45
CA ARG A 118 36.44 -22.61 -3.75
C ARG A 118 34.96 -22.46 -3.51
N ASP A 119 34.53 -21.87 -2.40
CA ASP A 119 33.11 -21.64 -2.10
C ASP A 119 32.47 -20.71 -3.14
N ALA A 120 33.21 -19.70 -3.61
CA ALA A 120 32.77 -18.83 -4.69
C ALA A 120 32.72 -19.52 -6.06
N GLN A 121 33.56 -20.53 -6.30
CA GLN A 121 33.49 -21.37 -7.48
C GLN A 121 32.30 -22.33 -7.39
N GLN A 122 32.09 -23.00 -6.25
CA GLN A 122 30.94 -23.87 -6.02
C GLN A 122 29.62 -23.13 -6.24
N ARG A 123 29.46 -21.92 -5.69
CA ARG A 123 28.26 -21.11 -5.95
C ARG A 123 28.07 -20.73 -7.40
N ARG A 124 29.14 -20.58 -8.18
CA ARG A 124 29.05 -20.30 -9.62
C ARG A 124 28.66 -21.56 -10.39
N ASP A 125 29.28 -22.69 -10.07
CA ASP A 125 28.96 -23.98 -10.67
C ASP A 125 27.50 -24.39 -10.35
N GLU A 126 27.01 -24.13 -9.13
CA GLU A 126 25.61 -24.33 -8.74
C GLU A 126 24.64 -23.43 -9.53
N VAL A 127 25.03 -22.19 -9.82
CA VAL A 127 24.23 -21.27 -10.66
C VAL A 127 24.22 -21.75 -12.11
N ASP A 128 25.36 -22.19 -12.64
CA ASP A 128 25.47 -22.70 -14.02
C ASP A 128 24.70 -24.03 -14.18
N ASP A 129 24.75 -24.93 -13.18
CA ASP A 129 23.97 -26.17 -13.16
C ASP A 129 22.46 -25.87 -13.04
N PHE A 130 22.06 -24.90 -12.22
CA PHE A 130 20.67 -24.44 -12.12
C PHE A 130 20.16 -23.81 -13.42
N GLU A 131 20.97 -22.97 -14.08
CA GLU A 131 20.63 -22.42 -15.39
C GLU A 131 20.47 -23.52 -16.45
N ARG A 132 21.30 -24.56 -16.38
CA ARG A 132 21.24 -25.71 -17.27
C ARG A 132 20.01 -26.59 -17.01
N GLU A 133 19.65 -26.81 -15.75
CA GLU A 133 18.45 -27.55 -15.35
C GLU A 133 17.18 -26.80 -15.76
N MET A 134 17.14 -25.48 -15.57
CA MET A 134 16.06 -24.61 -16.05
C MET A 134 15.94 -24.63 -17.58
N ALA A 135 17.07 -24.61 -18.30
CA ALA A 135 17.07 -24.72 -19.76
C ALA A 135 16.65 -26.11 -20.25
N ALA A 136 16.88 -27.18 -19.46
CA ALA A 136 16.43 -28.53 -19.77
C ALA A 136 14.92 -28.71 -19.56
N LEU A 137 14.36 -28.08 -18.52
CA LEU A 137 12.92 -28.03 -18.26
C LEU A 137 12.17 -27.27 -19.36
N ASP A 138 12.75 -26.20 -19.90
CA ASP A 138 12.19 -25.45 -21.04
C ASP A 138 12.16 -26.29 -22.34
N LYS A 139 13.11 -27.23 -22.50
CA LYS A 139 13.14 -28.18 -23.63
C LYS A 139 12.20 -29.38 -23.49
N GLN A 140 11.82 -29.77 -22.27
CA GLN A 140 10.85 -30.85 -22.04
C GLN A 140 9.38 -30.42 -22.25
N GLY A 141 9.12 -29.14 -22.55
CA GLY A 141 7.78 -28.61 -22.81
C GLY A 141 7.24 -28.81 -24.24
N VAL A 142 7.90 -29.57 -25.11
CA VAL A 142 7.45 -29.80 -26.50
C VAL A 142 7.51 -31.28 -26.87
N GLY A 143 6.39 -31.99 -26.69
CA GLY A 143 6.24 -33.39 -27.11
C GLY A 143 4.90 -34.03 -26.72
N GLU A 144 3.94 -33.96 -27.65
CA GLU A 144 2.87 -34.95 -27.91
C GLU A 144 1.73 -35.15 -26.89
N HIS A 145 0.60 -34.49 -27.17
CA HIS A 145 -0.68 -35.21 -27.24
C HIS A 145 -1.68 -34.43 -28.13
N GLU A 146 -1.86 -34.93 -29.34
CA GLU A 146 -2.91 -34.49 -30.27
C GLU A 146 -4.17 -35.37 -30.09
N GLU A 147 -5.31 -34.72 -30.35
CA GLU A 147 -6.66 -35.25 -30.64
C GLU A 147 -7.78 -35.25 -29.58
N ASN A 148 -8.70 -34.31 -29.84
CA ASN A 148 -10.17 -34.34 -29.67
C ASN A 148 -10.82 -33.93 -28.33
N ARG A 149 -11.21 -32.63 -28.23
CA ARG A 149 -12.63 -32.19 -28.33
C ARG A 149 -12.83 -30.65 -28.29
N THR A 150 -13.26 -30.11 -29.44
CA THR A 150 -14.29 -29.06 -29.69
C THR A 150 -14.35 -27.75 -28.88
N ALA A 151 -14.05 -26.66 -29.61
CA ALA A 151 -14.76 -25.36 -29.68
C ALA A 151 -14.90 -24.47 -28.42
N THR A 152 -14.21 -23.32 -28.41
CA THR A 152 -14.80 -21.97 -28.61
C THR A 152 -13.68 -20.91 -28.73
N MET A 153 -13.86 -19.97 -29.65
CA MET A 153 -13.02 -18.79 -29.93
C MET A 153 -12.85 -17.89 -28.69
N ASP A 154 -11.66 -17.32 -28.48
CA ASP A 154 -11.42 -15.88 -28.69
C ASP A 154 -9.93 -15.56 -28.53
N GLY A 155 -9.41 -14.70 -29.40
CA GLY A 155 -7.99 -14.36 -29.42
C GLY A 155 -7.59 -13.41 -28.29
N ARG A 156 -6.31 -13.45 -27.89
CA ARG A 156 -5.61 -12.26 -27.42
C ARG A 156 -4.10 -12.45 -27.28
N ASN A 157 -3.40 -11.56 -27.99
CA ASN A 157 -2.02 -11.16 -27.83
C ASN A 157 -1.69 -10.90 -26.34
N ALA A 158 -0.72 -11.61 -25.78
CA ALA A 158 -0.17 -11.34 -24.45
C ALA A 158 1.35 -11.22 -24.58
N SER A 159 1.82 -9.97 -24.54
CA SER A 159 3.23 -9.63 -24.38
C SER A 159 3.84 -10.39 -23.21
N ARG A 160 5.00 -10.98 -23.49
CA ARG A 160 5.99 -11.49 -22.55
C ARG A 160 6.17 -10.57 -21.35
N GLY A 161 5.68 -11.00 -20.19
CA GLY A 161 6.11 -10.54 -18.88
C GLY A 161 6.33 -11.79 -18.04
N GLY A 162 7.60 -12.17 -17.83
CA GLY A 162 7.94 -13.29 -16.96
C GLY A 162 7.58 -12.93 -15.52
N GLU A 163 6.51 -13.51 -14.99
CA GLU A 163 6.18 -13.43 -13.56
C GLU A 163 7.15 -14.30 -12.77
N ILE A 164 8.01 -13.66 -11.98
CA ILE A 164 8.76 -14.31 -10.91
C ILE A 164 7.73 -14.76 -9.87
N ARG A 165 7.48 -16.08 -9.78
CA ARG A 165 6.55 -16.66 -8.81
C ARG A 165 7.22 -16.73 -7.44
N ILE A 166 6.75 -15.90 -6.50
CA ILE A 166 7.13 -15.98 -5.08
C ILE A 166 6.39 -17.19 -4.46
N PRO A 167 7.09 -18.19 -3.89
CA PRO A 167 6.43 -19.34 -3.24
C PRO A 167 5.65 -18.84 -2.02
N GLY A 168 4.32 -18.94 -2.07
CA GLY A 168 3.39 -18.43 -1.05
C GLY A 168 2.26 -17.55 -1.61
N ALA A 169 2.49 -16.84 -2.72
CA ALA A 169 1.47 -15.97 -3.32
C ALA A 169 0.30 -16.74 -3.97
N LEU A 170 0.54 -17.98 -4.41
CA LEU A 170 -0.52 -18.86 -4.94
C LEU A 170 -1.43 -19.37 -3.82
N GLN A 171 -0.84 -19.81 -2.69
CA GLN A 171 -1.60 -20.27 -1.52
C GLN A 171 -2.51 -19.19 -0.95
N GLN A 172 -2.04 -17.94 -0.91
CA GLN A 172 -2.87 -16.81 -0.45
C GLN A 172 -4.02 -16.51 -1.41
N ARG A 173 -3.80 -16.60 -2.73
CA ARG A 173 -4.86 -16.39 -3.73
C ARG A 173 -5.93 -17.47 -3.66
N ASP A 174 -5.52 -18.72 -3.50
CA ASP A 174 -6.43 -19.86 -3.41
C ASP A 174 -7.25 -19.80 -2.11
N LEU A 175 -6.62 -19.44 -0.99
CA LEU A 175 -7.29 -19.26 0.31
C LEU A 175 -8.27 -18.08 0.31
N VAL A 176 -7.94 -16.99 -0.39
CA VAL A 176 -8.87 -15.85 -0.60
C VAL A 176 -10.01 -16.27 -1.53
N ALA A 177 -9.72 -16.96 -2.63
CA ALA A 177 -10.75 -17.47 -3.52
C ALA A 177 -11.71 -18.43 -2.81
N GLU A 178 -11.20 -19.26 -1.89
CA GLU A 178 -12.00 -20.18 -1.07
C GLU A 178 -12.82 -19.43 0.00
N ALA A 179 -12.22 -18.46 0.71
CA ALA A 179 -12.90 -17.65 1.72
C ALA A 179 -14.04 -16.79 1.13
N PHE A 180 -13.91 -16.38 -0.13
CA PHE A 180 -14.90 -15.59 -0.86
C PHE A 180 -15.63 -16.39 -1.96
N ALA A 181 -15.53 -17.72 -1.98
CA ALA A 181 -16.12 -18.57 -3.04
C ALA A 181 -17.65 -18.46 -3.13
N GLY A 182 -18.30 -17.97 -2.08
CA GLY A 182 -19.75 -17.75 -2.01
C GLY A 182 -20.20 -16.30 -2.13
N ASP A 183 -19.28 -15.34 -2.24
CA ASP A 183 -19.57 -13.91 -2.28
C ASP A 183 -19.07 -13.34 -3.62
N ASP A 184 -19.96 -12.82 -4.47
CA ASP A 184 -19.60 -12.35 -5.82
C ASP A 184 -19.00 -10.94 -5.77
N VAL A 185 -17.89 -10.81 -5.03
CA VAL A 185 -17.17 -9.56 -4.80
C VAL A 185 -16.75 -8.89 -6.12
N ALA A 186 -16.49 -9.70 -7.16
CA ALA A 186 -16.15 -9.21 -8.48
C ALA A 186 -17.34 -8.54 -9.18
N ALA A 187 -18.51 -9.16 -9.17
CA ALA A 187 -19.71 -8.56 -9.76
C ALA A 187 -20.17 -7.33 -8.97
N GLU A 188 -20.10 -7.36 -7.64
CA GLU A 188 -20.41 -6.20 -6.80
C GLU A 188 -19.49 -5.01 -7.13
N PHE A 189 -18.19 -5.26 -7.24
CA PHE A 189 -17.23 -4.22 -7.62
C PHE A 189 -17.50 -3.67 -9.02
N GLU A 190 -17.83 -4.51 -10.00
CA GLU A 190 -18.19 -4.05 -11.34
C GLU A 190 -19.49 -3.23 -11.33
N ALA A 191 -20.48 -3.63 -10.53
CA ALA A 191 -21.72 -2.89 -10.36
C ALA A 191 -21.46 -1.51 -9.74
N ASP A 192 -20.64 -1.43 -8.69
CA ASP A 192 -20.22 -0.17 -8.08
C ASP A 192 -19.44 0.71 -9.05
N LYS A 193 -18.51 0.12 -9.81
CA LYS A 193 -17.74 0.83 -10.83
C LYS A 193 -18.67 1.41 -11.91
N LYS A 194 -19.63 0.62 -12.39
CA LYS A 194 -20.65 1.07 -13.35
C LYS A 194 -21.54 2.17 -12.76
N ALA A 195 -22.00 2.03 -11.53
CA ALA A 195 -22.82 3.04 -10.85
C ALA A 195 -22.08 4.38 -10.69
N ILE A 196 -20.77 4.34 -10.35
CA ILE A 196 -19.93 5.54 -10.29
C ILE A 196 -19.70 6.13 -11.68
N MET A 197 -19.50 5.29 -12.71
CA MET A 197 -19.41 5.72 -14.10
C MET A 197 -20.67 6.44 -14.56
N GLU A 198 -21.85 5.87 -14.33
CA GLU A 198 -23.13 6.49 -14.67
C GLU A 198 -23.40 7.77 -13.87
N ARG A 199 -22.91 7.86 -12.63
CA ARG A 199 -23.02 9.08 -11.83
C ARG A 199 -22.20 10.22 -12.44
N ASP A 200 -20.96 9.93 -12.83
CA ASP A 200 -19.99 10.91 -13.32
C ASP A 200 -20.09 11.14 -14.85
N ALA A 201 -20.83 10.29 -15.56
CA ALA A 201 -21.13 10.42 -16.99
C ALA A 201 -21.86 11.74 -17.30
N PRO A 202 -21.60 12.34 -18.48
CA PRO A 202 -22.32 13.53 -18.90
C PRO A 202 -23.81 13.23 -19.06
N LYS A 203 -24.64 14.10 -18.47
CA LYS A 203 -26.09 13.94 -18.44
C LYS A 203 -26.72 15.05 -19.24
N GLU A 204 -27.55 14.67 -20.20
CA GLU A 204 -28.37 15.59 -20.96
C GLU A 204 -29.71 15.74 -20.23
N VAL A 205 -29.86 16.85 -19.50
CA VAL A 205 -31.07 17.15 -18.72
C VAL A 205 -31.96 18.08 -19.53
N ASP A 206 -33.16 17.61 -19.83
CA ASP A 206 -34.18 18.42 -20.50
C ASP A 206 -34.96 19.25 -19.46
N GLU A 207 -34.63 20.53 -19.34
CA GLU A 207 -35.32 21.47 -18.42
C GLU A 207 -36.58 22.06 -19.06
N THR A 208 -37.21 21.34 -19.99
CA THR A 208 -38.38 21.86 -20.72
C THR A 208 -39.60 21.87 -19.82
N LEU A 209 -39.95 23.06 -19.36
CA LEU A 209 -41.21 23.27 -18.67
C LEU A 209 -42.36 23.08 -19.67
N PRO A 210 -43.33 22.19 -19.39
CA PRO A 210 -44.50 22.05 -20.24
C PRO A 210 -45.31 23.35 -20.19
N GLY A 211 -45.39 24.05 -21.32
CA GLY A 211 -46.15 25.30 -21.41
C GLY A 211 -47.67 25.10 -21.30
N TRP A 212 -48.42 26.19 -21.18
CA TRP A 212 -49.89 26.22 -21.07
C TRP A 212 -50.64 25.37 -22.12
N GLY A 213 -50.06 25.21 -23.31
CA GLY A 213 -50.60 24.37 -24.39
C GLY A 213 -50.35 22.85 -24.26
N SER A 214 -49.57 22.39 -23.28
CA SER A 214 -49.32 20.96 -23.03
C SER A 214 -50.46 20.26 -22.27
N TRP A 215 -51.42 21.03 -21.76
CA TRP A 215 -52.61 20.53 -21.05
C TRP A 215 -53.82 20.27 -21.96
N GLY A 216 -53.75 20.66 -23.25
CA GLY A 216 -54.76 20.26 -24.22
C GLY A 216 -54.69 18.75 -24.41
N GLY A 217 -55.69 18.03 -23.87
CA GLY A 217 -55.69 16.58 -23.74
C GLY A 217 -55.46 15.77 -25.03
N LYS A 218 -55.47 14.45 -24.89
CA LYS A 218 -55.20 13.46 -25.95
C LYS A 218 -56.11 13.72 -27.18
N GLY A 219 -55.62 14.41 -28.20
CA GLY A 219 -56.38 14.75 -29.41
C GLY A 219 -55.99 16.06 -30.11
N VAL A 220 -55.32 16.99 -29.41
CA VAL A 220 -54.85 18.24 -30.03
C VAL A 220 -53.55 17.98 -30.82
N LYS A 221 -53.57 18.28 -32.12
CA LYS A 221 -52.40 18.11 -33.01
C LYS A 221 -51.27 19.05 -32.57
N LYS A 222 -50.17 18.52 -32.02
CA LYS A 222 -48.97 19.32 -31.75
C LYS A 222 -48.46 19.91 -33.07
N ALA A 223 -48.12 21.20 -33.08
CA ALA A 223 -47.49 21.82 -34.24
C ALA A 223 -46.19 21.09 -34.57
N ARG A 224 -46.10 20.49 -35.78
CA ARG A 224 -44.91 19.76 -36.24
C ARG A 224 -43.68 20.69 -36.17
N GLY A 225 -42.62 20.23 -35.51
CA GLY A 225 -41.33 20.94 -35.42
C GLY A 225 -41.16 21.91 -34.24
N ARG A 226 -42.22 22.57 -33.74
CA ARG A 226 -42.10 23.53 -32.63
C ARG A 226 -41.71 22.88 -31.29
N GLY A 227 -42.23 21.69 -31.01
CA GLY A 227 -41.92 20.96 -29.78
C GLY A 227 -40.44 20.55 -29.69
N GLN A 228 -39.89 19.95 -30.75
CA GLN A 228 -38.49 19.54 -30.78
C GLN A 228 -37.52 20.72 -30.79
N GLN A 229 -37.88 21.83 -31.46
CA GLN A 229 -37.08 23.07 -31.40
C GLN A 229 -37.10 23.72 -30.02
N GLN A 230 -38.21 23.62 -29.28
CA GLN A 230 -38.25 24.07 -27.89
C GLN A 230 -37.40 23.16 -27.02
N GLN A 231 -37.48 21.84 -27.19
CA GLN A 231 -36.70 20.91 -26.38
C GLN A 231 -35.20 21.18 -26.47
N ARG A 232 -34.65 21.22 -27.69
CA ARG A 232 -33.22 21.50 -27.92
C ARG A 232 -32.73 22.84 -27.37
N LYS A 233 -33.62 23.81 -27.11
CA LYS A 233 -33.25 25.12 -26.52
C LYS A 233 -33.12 25.09 -25.01
N TYR A 234 -33.79 24.14 -24.36
CA TYR A 234 -33.84 24.02 -22.90
C TYR A 234 -33.16 22.75 -22.39
N THR A 235 -32.64 21.92 -23.29
CA THR A 235 -31.77 20.80 -22.93
C THR A 235 -30.36 21.31 -22.60
N ARG A 236 -29.87 21.01 -21.39
CA ARG A 236 -28.51 21.33 -20.94
C ARG A 236 -27.72 20.04 -20.74
N THR A 237 -26.53 19.97 -21.33
CA THR A 237 -25.56 18.91 -21.08
C THR A 237 -24.71 19.28 -19.86
N ILE A 238 -24.87 18.55 -18.77
CA ILE A 238 -24.00 18.65 -17.60
C ILE A 238 -22.66 18.02 -17.99
N ALA A 239 -21.58 18.79 -17.87
CA ALA A 239 -20.23 18.32 -18.15
C ALA A 239 -19.88 17.17 -17.20
N GLY A 240 -19.64 15.99 -17.78
CA GLY A 240 -19.20 14.78 -17.09
C GLY A 240 -17.98 14.18 -17.79
N LEU A 241 -17.51 13.05 -17.27
CA LEU A 241 -16.41 12.30 -17.85
C LEU A 241 -16.98 11.10 -18.60
N GLU A 242 -16.67 11.01 -19.89
CA GLU A 242 -16.99 9.81 -20.68
C GLU A 242 -16.24 8.60 -20.13
N ALA A 243 -16.84 7.41 -20.22
CA ALA A 243 -16.25 6.18 -19.69
C ALA A 243 -14.84 5.89 -20.25
N SER A 244 -14.54 6.32 -21.48
CA SER A 244 -13.24 6.16 -22.12
C SER A 244 -12.18 7.19 -21.69
N GLN A 245 -12.59 8.37 -21.22
CA GLN A 245 -11.69 9.45 -20.81
C GLN A 245 -11.24 9.32 -19.35
N ARG A 246 -11.89 8.45 -18.58
CA ARG A 246 -11.50 8.17 -17.20
C ARG A 246 -10.13 7.51 -17.13
N LYS A 247 -9.36 7.86 -16.11
CA LYS A 247 -8.04 7.30 -15.84
C LYS A 247 -8.10 5.81 -15.54
N ASP A 248 -9.18 5.37 -14.90
CA ASP A 248 -9.43 3.98 -14.51
C ASP A 248 -10.08 3.12 -15.60
N ALA A 249 -10.24 3.64 -16.82
CA ALA A 249 -10.85 2.92 -17.93
C ALA A 249 -10.09 1.64 -18.32
N ASN A 250 -8.76 1.69 -18.34
CA ASN A 250 -7.90 0.54 -18.71
C ASN A 250 -7.42 -0.29 -17.49
N MET A 251 -7.90 0.02 -16.28
CA MET A 251 -7.48 -0.67 -15.06
C MET A 251 -8.61 -1.58 -14.53
N LYS A 252 -8.31 -2.87 -14.39
CA LYS A 252 -9.19 -3.86 -13.73
C LYS A 252 -9.07 -3.70 -12.21
N GLY A 253 -10.18 -3.82 -11.47
CA GLY A 253 -10.16 -3.79 -10.00
C GLY A 253 -9.82 -2.44 -9.36
N VAL A 254 -9.76 -1.34 -10.12
CA VAL A 254 -9.48 0.00 -9.60
C VAL A 254 -10.60 0.97 -9.98
N ILE A 255 -11.03 1.77 -9.00
CA ILE A 255 -11.94 2.90 -9.18
C ILE A 255 -11.20 4.16 -8.71
N ILE A 256 -10.97 5.11 -9.61
CA ILE A 256 -10.29 6.38 -9.28
C ILE A 256 -11.31 7.49 -9.10
N ASN A 257 -11.24 8.20 -7.98
CA ASN A 257 -12.00 9.43 -7.79
C ASN A 257 -11.26 10.60 -8.45
N GLU A 258 -11.81 11.13 -9.54
CA GLU A 258 -11.22 12.24 -10.30
C GLU A 258 -11.70 13.63 -9.84
N LYS A 259 -12.48 13.70 -8.75
CA LYS A 259 -12.93 14.98 -8.19
C LYS A 259 -11.74 15.76 -7.61
N ARG A 260 -11.67 17.05 -7.95
CA ARG A 260 -10.65 17.97 -7.43
C ARG A 260 -10.88 18.26 -5.94
N ASP A 261 -9.84 18.06 -5.12
CA ASP A 261 -9.86 18.45 -3.71
C ASP A 261 -9.61 19.95 -3.52
N LYS A 262 -10.70 20.68 -3.23
CA LYS A 262 -10.70 22.12 -2.98
C LYS A 262 -9.86 22.55 -1.78
N LYS A 263 -9.62 21.66 -0.81
CA LYS A 263 -8.81 21.97 0.38
C LYS A 263 -7.32 21.92 0.05
N ALA A 264 -6.90 20.88 -0.67
CA ALA A 264 -5.52 20.70 -1.12
C ALA A 264 -5.06 21.79 -2.11
N ASP A 265 -5.98 22.33 -2.91
CA ASP A 265 -5.68 23.37 -3.90
C ASP A 265 -5.01 24.62 -3.34
N LYS A 266 -5.24 24.94 -2.05
CA LYS A 266 -4.65 26.11 -1.39
C LYS A 266 -3.13 26.02 -1.25
N PHE A 267 -2.60 24.80 -1.20
CA PHE A 267 -1.18 24.52 -1.01
C PHE A 267 -0.43 24.32 -2.32
N LYS A 268 -1.11 24.47 -3.46
CA LYS A 268 -0.51 24.41 -4.78
C LYS A 268 -0.24 25.83 -5.29
N ALA A 269 0.82 26.00 -6.06
CA ALA A 269 1.04 27.24 -6.80
C ALA A 269 -0.12 27.44 -7.78
N LYS A 270 -0.73 28.64 -7.78
CA LYS A 270 -1.83 28.97 -8.71
C LYS A 270 -1.33 29.06 -10.14
N ASP A 271 -0.21 29.75 -10.30
CA ASP A 271 0.48 29.99 -11.57
C ASP A 271 1.96 29.65 -11.43
N LEU A 272 2.63 29.50 -12.57
CA LEU A 272 4.07 29.23 -12.62
C LEU A 272 4.86 30.48 -12.19
N PRO A 273 5.74 30.40 -11.17
CA PRO A 273 6.53 31.55 -10.78
C PRO A 273 7.65 31.84 -11.78
N PHE A 274 7.92 33.13 -12.03
CA PHE A 274 9.14 33.57 -12.72
C PHE A 274 10.37 33.13 -11.90
N PRO A 275 11.45 32.60 -12.50
CA PRO A 275 11.85 32.60 -13.91
C PRO A 275 11.54 31.31 -14.68
N TYR A 276 10.69 30.41 -14.15
CA TYR A 276 10.46 29.12 -14.78
C TYR A 276 9.55 29.25 -16.00
N THR A 277 9.82 28.46 -17.04
CA THR A 277 9.02 28.46 -18.29
C THR A 277 8.10 27.24 -18.40
N SER A 278 8.38 26.17 -17.64
CA SER A 278 7.59 24.94 -17.62
C SER A 278 7.25 24.50 -16.20
N ALA A 279 6.05 23.93 -16.01
CA ALA A 279 5.64 23.33 -14.75
C ALA A 279 6.58 22.19 -14.31
N ALA A 280 7.08 21.39 -15.26
CA ALA A 280 8.02 20.32 -14.98
C ALA A 280 9.35 20.86 -14.43
N GLN A 281 9.82 22.00 -14.97
CA GLN A 281 11.04 22.66 -14.50
C GLN A 281 10.88 23.15 -13.06
N TYR A 282 9.74 23.76 -12.75
CA TYR A 282 9.43 24.23 -11.40
C TYR A 282 9.32 23.06 -10.41
N GLN A 283 8.63 21.98 -10.80
CA GLN A 283 8.52 20.78 -9.97
C GLN A 283 9.88 20.16 -9.68
N LEU A 284 10.72 20.00 -10.71
CA LEU A 284 12.08 19.48 -10.56
C LEU A 284 12.91 20.34 -9.59
N ALA A 285 12.80 21.67 -9.70
CA ALA A 285 13.51 22.58 -8.80
C ALA A 285 13.05 22.48 -7.34
N MET A 286 11.77 22.16 -7.11
CA MET A 286 11.16 22.04 -5.77
C MET A 286 11.13 20.60 -5.24
N GLN A 287 11.54 19.61 -6.04
CA GLN A 287 11.44 18.19 -5.71
C GLN A 287 12.33 17.81 -4.51
N ASN A 288 13.47 18.47 -4.36
CA ASN A 288 14.45 18.14 -3.33
C ASN A 288 14.19 18.95 -2.05
N PRO A 289 13.97 18.29 -0.90
CA PRO A 289 13.82 18.99 0.37
C PRO A 289 15.14 19.65 0.77
N ILE A 290 15.07 20.85 1.36
CA ILE A 290 16.25 21.62 1.80
C ILE A 290 16.61 21.33 3.25
N GLY A 291 15.68 20.80 4.06
CA GLY A 291 15.83 20.62 5.51
C GLY A 291 17.00 19.70 5.92
N PRO A 292 17.53 19.86 7.15
CA PRO A 292 18.64 19.08 7.67
C PRO A 292 18.27 17.61 7.94
N GLU A 293 16.98 17.27 8.03
CA GLU A 293 16.49 15.91 8.27
C GLU A 293 16.67 15.02 7.03
N TRP A 294 16.62 15.61 5.83
CA TRP A 294 16.68 14.89 4.56
C TRP A 294 18.04 14.98 3.86
N ASN A 295 18.96 15.77 4.40
CA ASN A 295 20.26 16.05 3.79
C ASN A 295 21.39 15.89 4.81
N THR A 296 22.59 15.55 4.34
CA THR A 296 23.77 15.61 5.21
C THR A 296 24.05 17.04 5.68
N ARG A 297 24.73 17.18 6.82
CA ARG A 297 25.07 18.50 7.37
C ARG A 297 25.79 19.41 6.36
N THR A 298 26.73 18.86 5.59
CA THR A 298 27.52 19.62 4.62
C THR A 298 26.69 20.06 3.42
N THR A 299 25.79 19.20 2.92
CA THR A 299 24.87 19.54 1.83
C THR A 299 23.83 20.56 2.27
N HIS A 300 23.25 20.41 3.46
CA HIS A 300 22.33 21.40 4.04
C HIS A 300 22.99 22.78 4.15
N GLN A 301 24.21 22.84 4.68
CA GLN A 301 24.99 24.08 4.74
C GLN A 301 25.17 24.67 3.33
N ARG A 302 25.54 23.87 2.33
CA ARG A 302 25.71 24.35 0.95
C ARG A 302 24.42 24.89 0.32
N LEU A 303 23.29 24.22 0.55
CA LEU A 303 22.00 24.61 -0.02
C LEU A 303 21.43 25.89 0.61
N THR A 304 21.74 26.15 1.88
CA THR A 304 21.22 27.31 2.63
C THR A 304 22.15 28.52 2.61
N LEU A 305 23.37 28.40 2.06
CA LEU A 305 24.29 29.52 1.90
C LEU A 305 23.66 30.60 0.99
N PRO A 306 23.53 31.86 1.47
CA PRO A 306 22.98 32.92 0.64
C PRO A 306 23.95 33.27 -0.48
N ARG A 307 23.39 33.71 -1.61
CA ARG A 307 24.18 34.08 -2.81
C ARG A 307 25.21 35.19 -2.52
N VAL A 308 24.89 36.11 -1.62
CA VAL A 308 25.75 37.24 -1.25
C VAL A 308 25.98 37.19 0.25
N VAL A 309 27.25 37.06 0.64
CA VAL A 309 27.70 37.10 2.03
C VAL A 309 28.58 38.33 2.20
N THR A 310 28.18 39.27 3.05
CA THR A 310 28.99 40.43 3.44
C THR A 310 29.62 40.18 4.81
N LYS A 311 30.81 40.75 5.04
CA LYS A 311 31.45 40.69 6.37
C LYS A 311 30.94 41.87 7.20
N PRO A 312 30.35 41.64 8.39
CA PRO A 312 29.92 42.73 9.25
C PRO A 312 31.13 43.58 9.66
N GLY A 313 30.96 44.90 9.71
CA GLY A 313 32.00 45.84 10.15
C GLY A 313 33.12 46.13 9.15
N LYS A 314 33.05 45.63 7.91
CA LYS A 314 34.03 45.96 6.86
C LYS A 314 33.37 46.70 5.69
N ALA A 315 33.97 47.83 5.29
CA ALA A 315 33.54 48.58 4.11
C ALA A 315 33.71 47.74 2.83
N ILE A 316 32.69 47.76 1.97
CA ILE A 316 32.70 47.09 0.66
C ILE A 316 33.30 48.06 -0.35
N LEU A 317 34.56 47.82 -0.72
CA LEU A 317 35.22 48.60 -1.75
C LEU A 317 34.67 48.21 -3.14
N PRO A 318 34.58 49.17 -4.09
CA PRO A 318 34.19 48.86 -5.46
C PRO A 318 35.18 47.90 -6.10
N ILE A 319 34.68 47.08 -7.03
CA ILE A 319 35.53 46.12 -7.75
C ILE A 319 36.54 46.89 -8.62
N GLN A 320 37.83 46.60 -8.44
CA GLN A 320 38.88 47.14 -9.30
C GLN A 320 39.25 46.06 -10.32
N ARG A 321 39.05 46.35 -11.61
CA ARG A 321 39.56 45.50 -12.69
C ARG A 321 41.08 45.68 -12.74
N LYS A 322 41.83 44.57 -12.72
CA LYS A 322 43.24 44.58 -13.06
C LYS A 322 43.32 44.61 -14.58
N PHE A 323 43.91 45.68 -15.10
CA PHE A 323 44.30 45.80 -16.51
C PHE A 323 45.50 44.91 -16.78
#